data_AF-A0ABD5NLK3-F1
#
_entry.id   AF-A0ABD5NLK3-F1
#
_cell.length_a   1.000
_cell.length_b   1.000
_cell.length_c   1.000
_cell.angle_alpha   90.00
_cell.angle_beta   90.00
_cell.angle_gamma   90.00
#
_symmetry.space_group_name_H-M   'P 1'
#
loop_
_entity.id
_entity.type
_entity.pdbx_description
1 polymer ?
#
loop_
_entity_poly.entity_id
_entity_poly.type
_entity_poly.pdbx_seq_one_letter_code
_entity_poly.pdbx_strand_id
1 'polypeptide(L)'
;MEHTPSSAIDPPANVLLVHDSQRRPADCESLCCDAGRTAIVRVSFAGEACDDKPVRATDAAVGLLSVGDVIRASASSEAPDFTGPIAVDTVADPTDLSAIGVSISRFCEHWADEDLGVCFNSLDALLRQRDPETVFEFIYYLNRRLETVGALAHFHLDAARHDDRIVAAFGEVFDAVVVDESATDSIPEATDDDVAALLSDVGTEPDRPAYPWESGQFSEATDEDIEQVLGGRVD
;
A
#
# COMPACT_ATOMS: atom_id res chain seq x y z
N MET A 1 -22.70 4.97 -6.03
CA MET A 1 -22.02 4.95 -4.70
C MET A 1 -22.11 6.33 -4.09
N GLU A 2 -22.33 6.46 -2.78
CA GLU A 2 -22.35 7.76 -2.09
C GLU A 2 -20.91 8.21 -1.77
N HIS A 3 -20.58 9.47 -2.05
CA HIS A 3 -19.26 10.04 -1.73
C HIS A 3 -19.13 10.25 -0.23
N THR A 4 -18.09 9.66 0.38
CA THR A 4 -17.81 9.86 1.81
C THR A 4 -16.74 10.94 1.96
N PRO A 5 -16.97 12.01 2.73
CA PRO A 5 -15.92 12.99 2.98
C PRO A 5 -14.79 12.35 3.80
N SER A 6 -13.54 12.63 3.44
CA SER A 6 -12.33 12.06 4.05
C SER A 6 -12.24 12.25 5.58
N SER A 7 -12.91 13.27 6.13
CA SER A 7 -12.96 13.57 7.56
C SER A 7 -13.96 12.75 8.38
N ALA A 8 -14.78 11.90 7.74
CA ALA A 8 -15.81 11.09 8.39
C ALA A 8 -15.48 9.60 8.46
N ILE A 9 -14.25 9.21 8.07
CA ILE A 9 -13.83 7.81 8.01
C ILE A 9 -13.11 7.45 9.30
N ASP A 10 -13.71 6.57 10.10
CA ASP A 10 -13.12 6.04 11.34
C ASP A 10 -12.24 4.80 11.05
N PRO A 11 -11.08 4.67 11.71
CA PRO A 11 -10.25 3.46 11.63
C PRO A 11 -10.88 2.24 12.35
N PRO A 12 -10.56 1.01 11.93
CA PRO A 12 -9.83 0.67 10.70
C PRO A 12 -10.68 0.89 9.44
N ALA A 13 -10.06 1.38 8.38
CA ALA A 13 -10.69 1.45 7.06
C ALA A 13 -9.63 1.50 5.95
N ASN A 14 -9.94 0.87 4.83
CA ASN A 14 -9.19 0.95 3.59
C ASN A 14 -9.99 1.81 2.60
N VAL A 15 -9.40 2.90 2.14
CA VAL A 15 -10.08 3.92 1.34
C VAL A 15 -9.49 3.98 -0.06
N LEU A 16 -10.34 3.96 -1.09
CA LEU A 16 -9.92 4.31 -2.45
C LEU A 16 -10.00 5.81 -2.62
N LEU A 17 -8.87 6.44 -2.92
CA LEU A 17 -8.79 7.85 -3.29
C LEU A 17 -8.68 7.97 -4.81
N VAL A 18 -9.79 8.34 -5.44
CA VAL A 18 -9.91 8.53 -6.88
C VAL A 18 -9.62 9.98 -7.23
N HIS A 19 -8.71 10.21 -8.17
CA HIS A 19 -8.34 11.55 -8.63
C HIS A 19 -8.15 11.59 -10.16
N ASP A 20 -8.15 12.79 -10.75
CA ASP A 20 -7.97 13.00 -12.21
C ASP A 20 -6.60 13.63 -12.56
N SER A 21 -5.69 13.78 -11.57
CA SER A 21 -4.44 14.49 -11.80
C SER A 21 -3.26 13.92 -11.01
N GLN A 22 -2.06 14.04 -11.58
CA GLN A 22 -0.78 13.70 -10.93
C GLN A 22 -0.41 14.65 -9.77
N ARG A 23 -1.31 15.54 -9.38
CA ARG A 23 -1.08 16.48 -8.29
C ARG A 23 -1.56 15.81 -7.01
N ARG A 24 -0.75 15.89 -5.94
CA ARG A 24 -1.10 15.30 -4.65
C ARG A 24 -2.48 15.81 -4.20
N PRO A 25 -3.49 14.93 -4.07
CA PRO A 25 -4.84 15.33 -3.69
C PRO A 25 -4.83 15.87 -2.26
N ALA A 26 -5.66 16.88 -1.99
CA ALA A 26 -5.72 17.51 -0.65
C ALA A 26 -6.15 16.48 0.41
N ASP A 27 -7.02 15.55 0.02
CA ASP A 27 -7.51 14.46 0.87
C ASP A 27 -6.40 13.48 1.27
N CYS A 28 -5.29 13.36 0.53
CA CYS A 28 -4.17 12.48 0.92
C CYS A 28 -3.53 12.92 2.22
N GLU A 29 -3.34 14.23 2.44
CA GLU A 29 -2.73 14.71 3.68
C GLU A 29 -3.68 14.56 4.86
N SER A 30 -4.98 14.81 4.67
CA SER A 30 -6.01 14.54 5.69
C SER A 30 -6.04 13.05 6.04
N LEU A 31 -6.12 12.17 5.04
CA LEU A 31 -6.18 10.73 5.20
C LEU A 31 -4.87 10.09 5.66
N CYS A 32 -3.73 10.77 5.68
CA CYS A 32 -2.49 10.19 6.22
C CYS A 32 -1.87 10.91 7.40
N CYS A 33 -2.18 12.18 7.60
CA CYS A 33 -1.55 13.02 8.62
C CYS A 33 -2.58 13.65 9.56
N ASP A 34 -3.80 13.11 9.65
CA ASP A 34 -4.72 13.50 10.71
C ASP A 34 -4.06 13.44 12.08
N ALA A 35 -4.40 14.40 12.95
CA ALA A 35 -3.64 14.76 14.14
C ALA A 35 -3.55 13.65 15.20
N GLY A 36 -4.33 12.57 15.06
CA GLY A 36 -4.29 11.42 15.96
C GLY A 36 -3.22 10.37 15.65
N ARG A 37 -2.60 10.38 14.46
CA ARG A 37 -1.73 9.27 14.05
C ARG A 37 -0.34 9.35 14.66
N THR A 38 0.13 8.21 15.18
CA THR A 38 1.45 8.06 15.79
C THR A 38 2.45 7.31 14.90
N ALA A 39 1.97 6.63 13.85
CA ALA A 39 2.82 6.02 12.83
C ALA A 39 2.24 6.21 11.41
N ILE A 40 3.10 6.47 10.42
CA ILE A 40 2.68 6.70 9.03
C ILE A 40 3.61 5.93 8.08
N VAL A 41 3.05 5.04 7.26
CA VAL A 41 3.76 4.36 6.17
C VAL A 41 3.39 5.02 4.84
N ARG A 42 4.38 5.33 4.02
CA ARG A 42 4.19 5.80 2.65
C ARG A 42 4.84 4.85 1.67
N VAL A 43 4.06 4.34 0.74
CA VAL A 43 4.51 3.50 -0.37
C VAL A 43 4.55 4.32 -1.64
N SER A 44 5.72 4.41 -2.28
CA SER A 44 5.93 5.17 -3.51
C SER A 44 6.62 4.32 -4.58
N PHE A 45 6.30 4.59 -5.84
CA PHE A 45 6.86 3.89 -7.00
C PHE A 45 7.82 4.80 -7.77
N ALA A 46 8.94 4.25 -8.21
CA ALA A 46 9.93 4.97 -8.99
C ALA A 46 9.32 5.51 -10.29
N GLY A 47 9.62 6.78 -10.60
CA GLY A 47 9.09 7.45 -11.80
C GLY A 47 7.71 8.05 -11.62
N GLU A 48 7.05 7.85 -10.48
CA GLU A 48 5.91 8.65 -10.08
C GLU A 48 6.36 9.76 -9.15
N ALA A 49 6.03 11.00 -9.51
CA ALA A 49 6.38 12.16 -8.74
C ALA A 49 5.55 12.19 -7.46
N CYS A 50 5.99 11.47 -6.42
CA CYS A 50 5.66 11.86 -5.07
C CYS A 50 6.56 13.06 -4.77
N ASP A 51 5.97 14.25 -4.57
CA ASP A 51 6.69 15.36 -3.95
C ASP A 51 7.00 14.92 -2.51
N ASP A 52 8.09 14.15 -2.38
CA ASP A 52 8.55 13.44 -1.18
C ASP A 52 9.20 14.45 -0.22
N LYS A 53 8.46 15.52 0.08
CA LYS A 53 8.82 16.35 1.20
C LYS A 53 8.53 15.52 2.45
N PRO A 54 9.54 15.27 3.30
CA PRO A 54 9.31 14.57 4.55
C PRO A 54 8.18 15.30 5.28
N VAL A 55 7.23 14.52 5.78
CA VAL A 55 6.10 15.03 6.58
C VAL A 55 6.68 16.03 7.56
N ARG A 56 6.26 17.30 7.47
CA ARG A 56 6.80 18.29 8.39
C ARG A 56 6.27 17.97 9.78
N ALA A 57 7.19 17.66 10.68
CA ALA A 57 7.06 17.80 12.13
C ALA A 57 5.75 17.26 12.72
N THR A 58 5.47 15.99 12.48
CA THR A 58 4.66 15.18 13.39
C THR A 58 5.63 14.44 14.32
N ASP A 59 5.29 14.28 15.61
CA ASP A 59 6.02 13.36 16.51
C ASP A 59 5.83 11.88 16.11
N ALA A 60 5.08 11.62 15.04
CA ALA A 60 4.82 10.29 14.50
C ALA A 60 6.06 9.65 13.87
N ALA A 61 6.21 8.34 14.06
CA ALA A 61 7.18 7.53 13.34
C ALA A 61 6.82 7.47 11.85
N VAL A 62 7.82 7.59 10.97
CA VAL A 62 7.59 7.61 9.51
C VAL A 62 8.27 6.41 8.84
N GLY A 63 7.50 5.62 8.11
CA GLY A 63 7.96 4.54 7.24
C GLY A 63 7.91 4.94 5.78
N LEU A 64 9.00 4.76 5.06
CA LEU A 64 9.09 5.01 3.62
C LEU A 64 9.42 3.70 2.91
N LEU A 65 8.50 3.22 2.07
CA LEU A 65 8.71 2.10 1.17
C LEU A 65 8.85 2.61 -0.26
N SER A 66 10.05 2.48 -0.84
CA SER A 66 10.29 2.82 -2.25
C SER A 66 10.34 1.58 -3.12
N VAL A 67 9.49 1.55 -4.14
CA VAL A 67 9.33 0.40 -5.05
C VAL A 67 9.86 0.76 -6.44
N GLY A 68 10.72 -0.09 -7.01
CA GLY A 68 11.36 0.14 -8.31
C GLY A 68 12.56 1.09 -8.30
N ASP A 69 12.98 1.61 -7.14
CA ASP A 69 14.20 2.42 -7.01
C ASP A 69 15.43 1.51 -6.86
N VAL A 70 15.96 1.08 -8.01
CA VAL A 70 17.11 0.16 -8.06
C VAL A 70 18.38 0.75 -7.44
N ILE A 71 18.53 2.08 -7.48
CA ILE A 71 19.72 2.74 -6.91
C ILE A 71 19.64 2.70 -5.40
N ARG A 72 18.49 3.08 -4.81
CA ARG A 72 18.29 3.00 -3.36
C ARG A 72 18.33 1.54 -2.89
N ALA A 73 17.69 0.62 -3.61
CA ALA A 73 17.72 -0.80 -3.28
C ALA A 73 19.13 -1.40 -3.30
N SER A 74 20.01 -0.95 -4.22
CA SER A 74 21.41 -1.41 -4.24
C SER A 74 22.25 -0.88 -3.07
N ALA A 75 21.85 0.24 -2.46
CA ALA A 75 22.48 0.82 -1.29
C ALA A 75 21.91 0.29 0.04
N SER A 76 20.70 -0.27 0.00
CA SER A 76 19.96 -0.83 1.13
C SER A 76 20.04 -2.36 1.10
N SER A 77 21.03 -2.94 1.78
CA SER A 77 21.18 -4.40 1.93
C SER A 77 20.77 -4.92 3.31
N GLU A 78 20.29 -4.03 4.19
CA GLU A 78 19.96 -4.31 5.58
C GLU A 78 18.47 -4.12 5.81
N ALA A 79 17.93 -4.81 6.82
CA ALA A 79 16.54 -4.61 7.23
C ALA A 79 16.29 -3.13 7.61
N PRO A 80 15.08 -2.60 7.40
CA PRO A 80 14.73 -1.25 7.81
C PRO A 80 15.02 -1.03 9.29
N ASP A 81 15.72 0.08 9.60
CA ASP A 81 15.93 0.52 10.99
C ASP A 81 14.68 1.24 11.50
N PHE A 82 13.89 0.54 12.32
CA PHE A 82 12.68 1.08 12.93
C PHE A 82 12.92 1.83 14.25
N THR A 83 14.17 1.91 14.73
CA THR A 83 14.49 2.64 15.97
C THR A 83 14.67 4.14 15.75
N GLY A 84 14.93 4.52 14.50
CA GLY A 84 15.03 5.91 14.07
C GLY A 84 13.67 6.59 13.88
N PRO A 85 13.64 7.93 13.76
CA PRO A 85 12.41 8.68 13.46
C PRO A 85 11.86 8.39 12.06
N ILE A 86 12.72 7.87 11.16
CA ILE A 86 12.37 7.51 9.79
C ILE A 86 12.94 6.12 9.51
N ALA A 87 12.07 5.16 9.25
CA ALA A 87 12.39 3.83 8.78
C ALA A 87 12.24 3.79 7.25
N VAL A 88 13.22 3.25 6.54
CA VAL A 88 13.22 3.20 5.07
C VAL A 88 13.42 1.76 4.62
N ASP A 89 12.54 1.29 3.74
CA ASP A 89 12.66 0.00 3.06
C ASP A 89 12.51 0.20 1.54
N THR A 90 13.00 -0.77 0.77
CA THR A 90 12.96 -0.73 -0.69
C THR A 90 12.66 -2.08 -1.29
N VAL A 91 11.86 -2.08 -2.35
CA VAL A 91 11.66 -3.26 -3.21
C VAL A 91 12.17 -2.92 -4.61
N ALA A 92 13.17 -3.65 -5.08
CA ALA A 92 13.82 -3.36 -6.36
C ALA A 92 12.94 -3.68 -7.57
N ASP A 93 12.22 -4.80 -7.53
CA ASP A 93 11.32 -5.23 -8.60
C ASP A 93 9.90 -4.73 -8.30
N PRO A 94 9.40 -3.73 -9.04
CA PRO A 94 8.05 -3.20 -8.82
C PRO A 94 6.93 -4.19 -9.21
N THR A 95 7.28 -5.29 -9.83
CA THR A 95 6.35 -6.35 -10.20
C THR A 95 6.25 -7.43 -9.12
N ASP A 96 7.13 -7.43 -8.11
CA ASP A 96 7.14 -8.39 -7.00
C ASP A 96 6.16 -7.96 -5.89
N LEU A 97 4.87 -8.22 -6.12
CA LEU A 97 3.80 -7.92 -5.16
C LEU A 97 3.99 -8.63 -3.82
N SER A 98 4.66 -9.78 -3.82
CA SER A 98 4.99 -10.51 -2.60
C SER A 98 5.99 -9.72 -1.75
N ALA A 99 7.09 -9.26 -2.35
CA ALA A 99 8.07 -8.41 -1.66
C ALA A 99 7.47 -7.09 -1.17
N ILE A 100 6.59 -6.46 -1.95
CA ILE A 100 5.86 -5.25 -1.54
C ILE A 100 5.01 -5.54 -0.30
N GLY A 101 4.16 -6.58 -0.33
CA GLY A 101 3.31 -6.93 0.79
C GLY A 101 4.08 -7.37 2.04
N VAL A 102 5.22 -8.07 1.87
CA VAL A 102 6.14 -8.40 2.97
C VAL A 102 6.69 -7.13 3.63
N SER A 103 7.14 -6.16 2.83
CA SER A 103 7.68 -4.90 3.36
C SER A 103 6.61 -4.10 4.11
N ILE A 104 5.42 -3.94 3.54
CA ILE A 104 4.29 -3.27 4.20
C ILE A 104 3.94 -3.98 5.52
N SER A 105 3.89 -5.31 5.51
CA SER A 105 3.59 -6.10 6.71
C SER A 105 4.64 -5.92 7.81
N ARG A 106 5.93 -5.81 7.47
CA ARG A 106 6.98 -5.51 8.45
C ARG A 106 6.77 -4.17 9.14
N PHE A 107 6.37 -3.13 8.40
CA PHE A 107 5.97 -1.86 9.02
C PHE A 107 4.74 -2.03 9.93
N CYS A 108 3.73 -2.78 9.48
CA CYS A 108 2.51 -3.03 10.24
C CYS A 108 2.77 -3.81 11.54
N GLU A 109 3.72 -4.75 11.55
CA GLU A 109 4.10 -5.52 12.74
C GLU A 109 4.84 -4.66 13.75
N HIS A 110 5.78 -3.86 13.25
CA HIS A 110 6.57 -3.01 14.12
C HIS A 110 5.72 -1.90 14.77
N TRP A 111 4.72 -1.38 14.05
CA TRP A 111 3.80 -0.35 14.54
C TRP A 111 2.39 -0.87 14.83
N ALA A 112 2.26 -2.13 15.25
CA ALA A 112 0.96 -2.75 15.52
C ALA A 112 0.21 -2.12 16.72
N ASP A 113 0.93 -1.51 17.66
CA ASP A 113 0.37 -0.83 18.84
C ASP A 113 0.19 0.69 18.62
N GLU A 114 0.47 1.20 17.42
CA GLU A 114 0.39 2.61 17.05
C GLU A 114 -0.87 2.92 16.25
N ASP A 115 -1.30 4.19 16.24
CA ASP A 115 -2.37 4.67 15.36
C ASP A 115 -1.81 4.80 13.93
N LEU A 116 -1.86 3.69 13.19
CA LEU A 116 -1.17 3.51 11.90
C LEU A 116 -1.96 4.08 10.72
N GLY A 117 -1.34 5.02 9.99
CA GLY A 117 -1.80 5.49 8.68
C GLY A 117 -0.96 4.90 7.54
N VAL A 118 -1.60 4.48 6.45
CA VAL A 118 -0.90 4.00 5.25
C VAL A 118 -1.31 4.80 4.01
N CYS A 119 -0.33 5.38 3.31
CA CYS A 119 -0.51 6.00 2.00
C CYS A 119 0.07 5.09 0.93
N PHE A 120 -0.77 4.49 0.11
CA PHE A 120 -0.34 3.76 -1.09
C PHE A 120 -0.49 4.68 -2.30
N ASN A 121 0.62 5.25 -2.76
CA ASN A 121 0.61 6.44 -3.62
C ASN A 121 0.11 6.22 -5.05
N SER A 122 0.04 4.97 -5.55
CA SER A 122 -0.47 4.73 -6.90
C SER A 122 -0.73 3.25 -7.15
N LEU A 123 -2.00 2.89 -7.31
CA LEU A 123 -2.40 1.62 -7.90
C LEU A 123 -2.07 1.57 -9.40
N ASP A 124 -2.03 2.71 -10.07
CA ASP A 124 -1.70 2.83 -11.50
C ASP A 124 -0.32 2.25 -11.82
N ALA A 125 0.65 2.41 -10.91
CA ALA A 125 1.99 1.85 -11.08
C ALA A 125 1.99 0.31 -11.12
N LEU A 126 1.12 -0.32 -10.33
CA LEU A 126 0.93 -1.77 -10.34
C LEU A 126 0.15 -2.20 -11.59
N LEU A 127 -0.98 -1.55 -11.88
CA LEU A 127 -1.84 -1.86 -13.02
C LEU A 127 -1.17 -1.65 -14.38
N ARG A 128 -0.09 -0.86 -14.44
CA ARG A 128 0.73 -0.71 -15.65
C ARG A 128 1.64 -1.92 -15.91
N GLN A 129 1.98 -2.66 -14.87
CA GLN A 129 3.01 -3.71 -14.91
C GLN A 129 2.45 -5.11 -14.69
N ARG A 130 1.28 -5.21 -14.08
CA ARG A 130 0.55 -6.45 -13.80
C ARG A 130 -0.86 -6.34 -14.35
N ASP A 131 -1.44 -7.49 -14.68
CA ASP A 131 -2.85 -7.59 -15.05
C ASP A 131 -3.76 -7.15 -13.87
N PRO A 132 -4.95 -6.59 -14.15
CA PRO A 132 -5.84 -6.08 -13.12
C PRO A 132 -6.19 -7.13 -12.06
N GLU A 133 -6.48 -8.37 -12.49
CA GLU A 133 -6.88 -9.48 -11.61
C GLU A 133 -5.82 -9.76 -10.53
N THR A 134 -4.54 -9.83 -10.91
CA THR A 134 -3.43 -10.02 -9.96
C THR A 134 -3.30 -8.83 -8.99
N VAL A 135 -3.53 -7.59 -9.45
CA VAL A 135 -3.49 -6.41 -8.57
C VAL A 135 -4.69 -6.39 -7.62
N PHE A 136 -5.88 -6.73 -8.11
CA PHE A 136 -7.09 -6.89 -7.31
C PHE A 136 -6.88 -7.87 -6.18
N GLU A 137 -6.32 -9.04 -6.50
CA GLU A 137 -6.01 -10.07 -5.53
C GLU A 137 -5.07 -9.54 -4.44
N PHE A 138 -3.95 -8.94 -4.85
CA PHE A 138 -2.99 -8.37 -3.91
C PHE A 138 -3.63 -7.34 -2.97
N ILE A 139 -4.43 -6.41 -3.51
CA ILE A 139 -5.11 -5.38 -2.72
C ILE A 139 -6.14 -5.98 -1.78
N TYR A 140 -6.90 -6.97 -2.21
CA TYR A 140 -7.86 -7.67 -1.37
C TYR A 140 -7.21 -8.29 -0.12
N TYR A 141 -6.07 -8.97 -0.27
CA TYR A 141 -5.34 -9.51 0.89
C TYR A 141 -4.67 -8.43 1.72
N LEU A 142 -4.18 -7.36 1.08
CA LEU A 142 -3.51 -6.27 1.76
C LEU A 142 -4.50 -5.51 2.65
N ASN A 143 -5.71 -5.26 2.16
CA ASN A 143 -6.79 -4.63 2.94
C ASN A 143 -7.09 -5.42 4.22
N ARG A 144 -7.21 -6.75 4.14
CA ARG A 144 -7.41 -7.62 5.32
C ARG A 144 -6.25 -7.54 6.31
N ARG A 145 -5.01 -7.46 5.81
CA ARG A 145 -3.82 -7.33 6.66
C ARG A 145 -3.83 -6.00 7.42
N LEU A 146 -4.20 -4.92 6.74
CA LEU A 146 -4.28 -3.56 7.28
C LEU A 146 -5.43 -3.43 8.29
N GLU A 147 -6.58 -4.03 8.01
CA GLU A 147 -7.69 -4.14 8.97
C GLU A 147 -7.27 -4.85 10.26
N THR A 148 -6.49 -5.93 10.14
CA THR A 148 -6.04 -6.73 11.29
C THR A 148 -5.17 -5.92 12.26
N VAL A 149 -4.45 -4.91 11.76
CA VAL A 149 -3.62 -4.01 12.60
C VAL A 149 -4.30 -2.69 12.92
N GLY A 150 -5.60 -2.55 12.64
CA GLY A 150 -6.31 -1.31 12.96
C GLY A 150 -5.95 -0.11 12.07
N ALA A 151 -5.28 -0.33 10.94
CA ALA A 151 -4.76 0.77 10.13
C ALA A 151 -5.88 1.54 9.42
N LEU A 152 -5.63 2.84 9.20
CA LEU A 152 -6.36 3.64 8.22
C LEU A 152 -5.49 3.81 6.98
N ALA A 153 -5.81 3.05 5.94
CA ALA A 153 -5.07 3.04 4.69
C ALA A 153 -5.85 3.75 3.59
N HIS A 154 -5.14 4.44 2.71
CA HIS A 154 -5.72 4.95 1.49
C HIS A 154 -4.84 4.66 0.27
N PHE A 155 -5.51 4.39 -0.85
CA PHE A 155 -4.90 3.94 -2.10
C PHE A 155 -5.29 4.89 -3.22
N HIS A 156 -4.32 5.39 -3.95
CA HIS A 156 -4.56 6.37 -5.01
C HIS A 156 -4.80 5.67 -6.34
N LEU A 157 -5.78 6.14 -7.10
CA LEU A 157 -6.09 5.67 -8.45
C LEU A 157 -6.42 6.87 -9.35
N ASP A 158 -5.68 7.01 -10.46
CA ASP A 158 -5.97 8.01 -11.50
C ASP A 158 -7.09 7.49 -12.42
N ALA A 159 -8.31 7.99 -12.24
CA ALA A 159 -9.46 7.57 -13.03
C ALA A 159 -9.26 7.83 -14.54
N ALA A 160 -8.49 8.86 -14.92
CA ALA A 160 -8.21 9.16 -16.32
C ALA A 160 -7.35 8.10 -17.03
N ARG A 161 -6.69 7.20 -16.29
CA ARG A 161 -5.76 6.19 -16.83
C ARG A 161 -6.37 4.81 -16.98
N HIS A 162 -7.55 4.59 -16.41
CA HIS A 162 -8.18 3.29 -16.31
C HIS A 162 -9.60 3.35 -16.83
N ASP A 163 -10.05 2.27 -17.47
CA ASP A 163 -11.44 2.15 -17.87
C ASP A 163 -12.34 2.09 -16.65
N ASP A 164 -13.55 2.60 -16.83
CA ASP A 164 -14.62 2.67 -15.85
C ASP A 164 -14.84 1.38 -15.02
N ARG A 165 -14.73 0.23 -15.69
CA ARG A 165 -14.88 -1.09 -15.08
C ARG A 165 -13.84 -1.36 -14.01
N ILE A 166 -12.58 -0.95 -14.24
CA ILE A 166 -11.47 -1.14 -13.29
C ILE A 166 -11.71 -0.25 -12.06
N VAL A 167 -12.04 1.02 -12.28
CA VAL A 167 -12.28 1.98 -11.18
C VAL A 167 -13.42 1.50 -10.28
N ALA A 168 -14.52 1.08 -10.87
CA ALA A 168 -15.67 0.59 -10.12
C ALA A 168 -15.38 -0.73 -9.38
N ALA A 169 -14.68 -1.68 -10.01
CA ALA A 169 -14.30 -2.92 -9.35
C ALA A 169 -13.36 -2.66 -8.16
N PHE A 170 -12.44 -1.69 -8.24
CA PHE A 170 -11.64 -1.30 -7.07
C PHE A 170 -12.51 -0.69 -5.98
N GLY A 171 -13.48 0.15 -6.34
CA GLY A 171 -14.43 0.73 -5.38
C GLY A 171 -15.13 -0.29 -4.47
N GLU A 172 -15.41 -1.50 -4.98
CA GLU A 172 -16.09 -2.57 -4.22
C GLU A 172 -15.17 -3.30 -3.22
N VAL A 173 -13.84 -3.20 -3.36
CA VAL A 173 -12.86 -3.87 -2.48
C VAL A 173 -12.45 -2.96 -1.30
N PHE A 174 -12.82 -1.69 -1.34
CA PHE A 174 -12.52 -0.70 -0.30
C PHE A 174 -13.75 -0.37 0.55
N ASP A 175 -13.53 -0.01 1.81
CA ASP A 175 -14.59 0.34 2.75
C ASP A 175 -15.29 1.65 2.38
N ALA A 176 -14.55 2.55 1.73
CA ALA A 176 -15.05 3.83 1.26
C ALA A 176 -14.32 4.28 -0.01
N VAL A 177 -15.01 5.06 -0.84
CA VAL A 177 -14.42 5.77 -1.98
C VAL A 177 -14.50 7.27 -1.73
N VAL A 178 -13.34 7.92 -1.76
CA VAL A 178 -13.18 9.37 -1.72
C VAL A 178 -12.80 9.81 -3.13
N VAL A 179 -13.55 10.76 -3.66
CA VAL A 179 -13.29 11.34 -4.98
C VAL A 179 -12.80 12.75 -4.75
N ASP A 180 -11.56 13.02 -5.17
CA ASP A 180 -10.99 14.36 -5.08
C ASP A 180 -11.81 15.34 -5.93
N GLU A 181 -11.88 16.60 -5.50
CA GLU A 181 -12.63 17.66 -6.18
C GLU A 181 -12.21 17.87 -7.65
N SER A 182 -10.98 17.45 -8.00
CA SER A 182 -10.46 17.49 -9.36
C SER A 182 -10.99 16.39 -10.27
N ALA A 183 -11.52 15.29 -9.72
CA ALA A 183 -12.13 14.22 -10.49
C ALA A 183 -13.53 14.62 -10.94
N THR A 184 -13.80 14.55 -12.26
CA THR A 184 -15.12 14.92 -12.81
C THR A 184 -16.17 13.88 -12.39
N ASP A 185 -16.97 14.23 -11.38
CA ASP A 185 -18.36 13.85 -11.01
C ASP A 185 -18.96 12.47 -11.41
N SER A 186 -18.16 11.47 -11.76
CA SER A 186 -18.68 10.15 -12.13
C SER A 186 -17.64 9.08 -11.83
N ILE A 187 -17.71 8.51 -10.63
CA ILE A 187 -17.32 7.10 -10.52
C ILE A 187 -18.32 6.37 -11.43
N PRO A 188 -17.85 5.72 -12.49
CA PRO A 188 -18.74 5.10 -13.44
C PRO A 188 -19.44 3.91 -12.80
N GLU A 189 -20.73 3.77 -13.11
CA GLU A 189 -21.56 2.67 -12.63
C GLU A 189 -21.19 1.41 -13.42
N ALA A 190 -20.23 0.62 -12.92
CA ALA A 190 -20.08 -0.75 -13.40
C ALA A 190 -21.25 -1.60 -12.91
N THR A 191 -21.66 -2.56 -13.72
CA THR A 191 -22.69 -3.50 -13.31
C THR A 191 -22.12 -4.51 -12.32
N ASP A 192 -22.94 -4.97 -11.37
CA ASP A 192 -22.56 -6.03 -10.42
C ASP A 192 -21.98 -7.27 -11.14
N ASP A 193 -22.44 -7.56 -12.36
CA ASP A 193 -21.91 -8.64 -13.22
C ASP A 193 -20.46 -8.39 -13.68
N ASP A 194 -20.11 -7.16 -14.07
CA ASP A 194 -18.75 -6.82 -14.51
C ASP A 194 -17.75 -6.90 -13.33
N VAL A 195 -18.17 -6.47 -12.14
CA VAL A 195 -17.37 -6.57 -10.90
C VAL A 195 -17.26 -8.03 -10.47
N ALA A 196 -18.37 -8.78 -10.47
CA ALA A 196 -18.38 -10.19 -10.13
C ALA A 196 -17.50 -11.03 -11.08
N ALA A 197 -17.39 -10.66 -12.36
CA ALA A 197 -16.50 -11.34 -13.30
C ALA A 197 -15.02 -11.13 -12.98
N LEU A 198 -14.61 -9.92 -12.56
CA LEU A 198 -13.24 -9.66 -12.11
C LEU A 198 -12.93 -10.33 -10.77
N LEU A 199 -13.92 -10.42 -9.89
CA LEU A 199 -13.78 -11.04 -8.57
C LEU A 199 -14.01 -12.56 -8.58
N SER A 200 -14.57 -13.16 -9.62
CA SER A 200 -14.88 -14.60 -9.62
C SER A 200 -13.64 -15.49 -9.61
N ASP A 201 -12.50 -14.98 -10.09
CA ASP A 201 -11.22 -15.69 -10.05
C ASP A 201 -10.43 -15.46 -8.75
N VAL A 202 -10.77 -14.40 -7.98
CA VAL A 202 -10.10 -14.11 -6.70
C VAL A 202 -10.48 -15.15 -5.64
N GLY A 203 -9.65 -16.19 -5.52
CA GLY A 203 -9.79 -17.25 -4.51
C GLY A 203 -10.21 -18.63 -5.00
N THR A 204 -10.32 -18.88 -6.31
CA THR A 204 -10.75 -20.18 -6.86
C THR A 204 -9.64 -20.99 -7.57
N GLU A 205 -8.46 -20.41 -7.83
CA GLU A 205 -7.44 -21.09 -8.63
C GLU A 205 -6.41 -21.93 -7.82
N PRO A 206 -6.00 -23.12 -8.32
CA PRO A 206 -4.99 -23.97 -7.68
C PRO A 206 -3.53 -23.50 -7.89
N ASP A 207 -3.26 -22.58 -8.82
CA ASP A 207 -1.92 -22.01 -9.11
C ASP A 207 -1.77 -20.56 -8.57
N ARG A 208 -2.66 -20.19 -7.64
CA ARG A 208 -2.71 -18.89 -6.99
C ARG A 208 -1.36 -18.50 -6.37
N PRO A 209 -0.89 -17.25 -6.51
CA PRO A 209 0.31 -16.81 -5.81
C PRO A 209 0.07 -16.90 -4.30
N ALA A 210 0.76 -17.83 -3.63
CA ALA A 210 0.76 -17.87 -2.17
C ALA A 210 1.58 -16.68 -1.68
N TYR A 211 0.92 -15.63 -1.18
CA TYR A 211 1.64 -14.52 -0.57
C TYR A 211 2.08 -14.97 0.84
N PRO A 212 3.39 -15.09 1.12
CA PRO A 212 3.87 -15.62 2.40
C PRO A 212 3.37 -14.84 3.62
N TRP A 213 3.12 -13.54 3.43
CA TRP A 213 2.63 -12.64 4.47
C TRP A 213 1.14 -12.83 4.81
N GLU A 214 0.34 -13.51 3.97
CA GLU A 214 -1.07 -13.83 4.28
C GLU A 214 -1.19 -14.74 5.51
N SER A 215 -0.24 -15.66 5.67
CA SER A 215 -0.28 -16.67 6.74
C SER A 215 0.40 -16.21 8.02
N GLY A 216 0.95 -14.99 8.06
CA GLY A 216 1.77 -14.50 9.16
C GLY A 216 3.07 -15.27 9.38
N GLN A 217 3.49 -16.11 8.44
CA GLN A 217 4.76 -16.83 8.48
C GLN A 217 5.84 -15.98 7.83
N PHE A 218 6.25 -14.91 8.49
CA PHE A 218 7.56 -14.33 8.21
C PHE A 218 8.58 -15.31 8.75
N SER A 219 9.51 -15.75 7.90
CA SER A 219 10.66 -16.51 8.36
C SER A 219 11.39 -15.64 9.36
N GLU A 220 11.16 -15.87 10.65
CA GLU A 220 12.01 -15.42 11.73
C GLU A 220 13.41 -15.87 11.29
N ALA A 221 14.31 -14.92 11.00
CA ALA A 221 15.68 -15.27 10.68
C ALA A 221 16.17 -16.10 11.85
N THR A 222 16.43 -17.38 11.61
CA THR A 222 16.87 -18.26 12.69
C THR A 222 18.23 -17.74 13.16
N ASP A 223 18.56 -17.89 14.45
CA ASP A 223 19.87 -17.48 14.99
C ASP A 223 21.05 -18.05 14.14
N GLU A 224 20.84 -19.14 13.41
CA GLU A 224 21.79 -19.72 12.43
C GLU A 224 22.10 -18.79 11.22
N ASP A 225 21.13 -18.03 10.70
CA ASP A 225 21.32 -17.10 9.58
C ASP A 225 22.14 -15.86 10.00
N ILE A 226 21.99 -15.42 11.25
CA ILE A 226 22.75 -14.32 11.83
C ILE A 226 24.20 -14.75 12.11
N GLU A 227 24.42 -15.99 12.58
CA GLU A 227 25.76 -16.54 12.81
C GLU A 227 26.56 -16.75 11.51
N GLN A 228 25.91 -17.04 10.39
CA GLN A 228 26.58 -17.27 9.11
C GLN A 228 27.15 -15.97 8.48
N VAL A 229 26.58 -14.81 8.81
CA VAL A 229 27.07 -13.48 8.38
C VAL A 229 28.23 -12.99 9.25
N LEU A 230 28.27 -13.37 10.54
CA LEU A 230 29.31 -12.92 11.48
C LEU A 230 30.47 -13.92 11.66
N GLY A 231 30.33 -15.18 11.22
CA GLY A 231 31.35 -16.22 11.33
C GLY A 231 32.45 -16.18 10.25
N GLY A 232 32.33 -15.33 9.24
CA GLY A 232 33.20 -15.31 8.07
C GLY A 232 34.44 -14.41 8.16
N ARG A 233 35.08 -14.22 9.33
CA ARG A 233 36.41 -13.56 9.38
C ARG A 233 37.23 -13.77 10.66
N VAL A 234 37.70 -14.99 10.89
CA VAL A 234 38.99 -15.22 11.57
C VAL A 234 39.66 -16.45 10.97
N ASP A 235 40.51 -16.22 9.97
CA ASP A 235 41.92 -16.68 9.89
C ASP A 235 42.55 -16.17 8.58
#